data_AF-A0A250VFZ4-F1
#
_entry.id   AF-A0A250VFZ4-F1
#
_cell.length_a   1.000
_cell.length_b   1.000
_cell.length_c   1.000
_cell.angle_alpha   90.00
_cell.angle_beta   90.00
_cell.angle_gamma   90.00
#
_symmetry.space_group_name_H-M   'P 1'
#
loop_
_entity.id
_entity.type
_entity.pdbx_description
1 polymer ?
#
loop_
_entity_poly.entity_id
_entity_poly.type
_entity_poly.pdbx_seq_one_letter_code
_entity_poly.pdbx_strand_id
1 'polypeptide(L)'
;MANHRVHVVPVVLALANPPWQRDVWLDPSRFENVDHVFHTLFDDFCDADEPERYLGVSLRTEEEVTLMRALGVALNAAAAEAPHDTDAEHLQAAAWPEVVAIAGRLARVMVSNDLSELAELCDPESRAPAGRSRP
;
A
#
# COMPACT_ATOMS: atom_id res chain seq x y z
N MET A 1 8.12 -17.92 -2.23
CA MET A 1 6.95 -17.20 -1.69
C MET A 1 6.59 -16.12 -2.70
N ALA A 2 5.33 -16.01 -3.12
CA ALA A 2 4.92 -14.90 -3.97
C ALA A 2 5.14 -13.59 -3.19
N ASN A 3 5.75 -12.59 -3.82
CA ASN A 3 6.08 -11.34 -3.15
C ASN A 3 4.82 -10.45 -3.10
N HIS A 4 3.88 -10.71 -2.18
CA HIS A 4 2.61 -9.98 -2.08
C HIS A 4 2.78 -8.46 -1.98
N ARG A 5 3.91 -8.02 -1.41
CA ARG A 5 4.28 -6.60 -1.30
C ARG A 5 4.34 -5.88 -2.65
N VAL A 6 4.72 -6.57 -3.74
CA VAL A 6 4.77 -5.96 -5.09
C VAL A 6 3.39 -5.56 -5.63
N HIS A 7 2.32 -6.10 -5.04
CA HIS A 7 0.95 -5.73 -5.39
C HIS A 7 0.42 -4.59 -4.51
N VAL A 8 0.77 -4.57 -3.22
CA VAL A 8 0.28 -3.55 -2.27
C VAL A 8 0.97 -2.19 -2.49
N VAL A 9 2.29 -2.15 -2.67
CA VAL A 9 3.03 -0.88 -2.77
C VAL A 9 2.56 0.00 -3.95
N PRO A 10 2.39 -0.52 -5.19
CA PRO A 10 1.89 0.30 -6.30
C PRO A 10 0.49 0.86 -6.06
N VAL A 11 -0.42 0.09 -5.46
CA VAL A 11 -1.77 0.54 -5.14
C VAL A 11 -1.76 1.69 -4.14
N VAL A 12 -0.95 1.59 -3.08
CA VAL A 12 -0.79 2.68 -2.10
C VAL A 12 -0.17 3.92 -2.75
N LEU A 13 0.77 3.76 -3.68
CA LEU A 13 1.35 4.87 -4.45
C LEU A 13 0.32 5.55 -5.36
N ALA A 14 -0.58 4.78 -6.00
CA ALA A 14 -1.67 5.30 -6.81
C ALA A 14 -2.67 6.10 -5.93
N LEU A 15 -3.03 5.58 -4.75
CA LEU A 15 -3.83 6.30 -3.75
C LEU A 15 -3.19 7.60 -3.25
N ALA A 16 -1.85 7.68 -3.26
CA ALA A 16 -1.13 8.90 -2.89
C ALA A 16 -1.01 9.94 -4.02
N ASN A 17 -1.50 9.65 -5.24
CA ASN A 17 -1.25 10.44 -6.44
C ASN A 17 -2.57 10.95 -7.09
N PRO A 18 -3.12 12.10 -6.65
CA PRO A 18 -4.37 12.63 -7.18
C PRO A 18 -4.39 12.89 -8.70
N PRO A 19 -3.31 13.37 -9.35
CA PRO A 19 -3.24 13.41 -10.81
C PRO A 19 -3.45 12.04 -11.46
N TRP A 20 -2.75 11.00 -10.99
CA TRP A 20 -2.92 9.63 -11.50
C TRP A 20 -4.35 9.11 -11.33
N GLN A 21 -4.96 9.35 -10.17
CA GLN A 21 -6.35 8.95 -9.90
C GLN A 21 -7.32 9.53 -10.94
N ARG A 22 -7.16 10.82 -11.27
CA ARG A 22 -8.02 11.47 -12.27
C ARG A 22 -7.75 10.98 -13.69
N ASP A 23 -6.48 10.81 -14.04
CA ASP A 23 -6.08 10.48 -15.41
C ASP A 23 -6.26 8.98 -15.75
N VAL A 24 -6.23 8.11 -14.74
CA VAL A 24 -6.28 6.65 -14.92
C VAL A 24 -7.59 6.05 -14.45
N TRP A 25 -8.04 6.34 -13.22
CA TRP A 25 -9.22 5.66 -12.65
C TRP A 25 -10.53 6.16 -13.24
N LEU A 26 -10.55 7.35 -13.85
CA LEU A 26 -11.72 7.86 -14.56
C LEU A 26 -11.71 7.49 -16.07
N ASP A 27 -10.67 6.81 -16.55
CA ASP A 27 -10.58 6.31 -17.92
C ASP A 27 -11.12 4.86 -17.98
N PRO A 28 -12.31 4.63 -18.56
CA PRO A 28 -12.92 3.29 -18.60
C PRO A 28 -12.16 2.29 -19.49
N SER A 29 -11.15 2.74 -20.24
CA SER A 29 -10.28 1.86 -21.03
C SER A 29 -9.11 1.28 -20.23
N ARG A 30 -8.91 1.74 -18.98
CA ARG A 30 -7.87 1.27 -18.06
C ARG A 30 -8.41 0.21 -17.13
N PHE A 31 -7.51 -0.68 -16.71
CA PHE A 31 -7.84 -1.75 -15.76
C PHE A 31 -7.83 -1.27 -14.31
N GLU A 32 -6.94 -0.32 -13.97
CA GLU A 32 -6.84 0.22 -12.62
C GLU A 32 -7.97 1.22 -12.35
N ASN A 33 -8.73 0.98 -11.29
CA ASN A 33 -9.80 1.83 -10.78
C ASN A 33 -9.93 1.67 -9.26
N VAL A 34 -10.93 2.30 -8.64
CA VAL A 34 -11.14 2.23 -7.19
C VAL A 34 -11.53 0.81 -6.76
N ASP A 35 -12.32 0.08 -7.54
CA ASP A 35 -12.62 -1.34 -7.26
C ASP A 35 -11.35 -2.20 -7.16
N HIS A 36 -10.41 -2.01 -8.08
CA HIS A 36 -9.12 -2.71 -8.04
C HIS A 36 -8.32 -2.40 -6.76
N VAL A 37 -8.40 -1.16 -6.27
CA VAL A 37 -7.81 -0.77 -4.99
C VAL A 37 -8.44 -1.54 -3.85
N PHE A 38 -9.79 -1.58 -3.77
CA PHE A 38 -10.50 -2.30 -2.73
C PHE A 38 -10.17 -3.79 -2.75
N HIS A 39 -10.21 -4.45 -3.91
CA HIS A 39 -9.81 -5.86 -4.02
C HIS A 39 -8.38 -6.12 -3.57
N THR A 40 -7.43 -5.23 -3.91
CA THR A 40 -6.03 -5.40 -3.52
C THR A 40 -5.81 -5.22 -2.02
N LEU A 41 -6.48 -4.24 -1.40
CA LEU A 41 -6.23 -3.85 -0.02
C LEU A 41 -7.12 -4.55 1.01
N PHE A 42 -8.23 -5.16 0.60
CA PHE A 42 -9.17 -5.84 1.50
C PHE A 42 -9.35 -7.34 1.23
N ASP A 43 -8.77 -7.90 0.16
CA ASP A 43 -8.95 -9.32 -0.18
C ASP A 43 -7.65 -10.00 -0.67
N ASP A 44 -7.14 -9.59 -1.84
CA ASP A 44 -6.17 -10.39 -2.59
C ASP A 44 -4.78 -10.48 -1.93
N PHE A 45 -4.29 -9.36 -1.37
CA PHE A 45 -2.90 -9.24 -0.91
C PHE A 45 -2.74 -8.58 0.47
N CYS A 46 -3.83 -8.06 1.02
CA CYS A 46 -3.91 -7.47 2.34
C CYS A 46 -5.36 -7.49 2.82
N ASP A 47 -5.55 -7.17 4.10
CA ASP A 47 -6.84 -6.81 4.67
C ASP A 47 -6.63 -5.55 5.50
N ALA A 48 -7.13 -4.41 5.04
CA ALA A 48 -6.96 -3.14 5.73
C ALA A 48 -7.81 -3.03 7.02
N ASP A 49 -8.80 -3.91 7.22
CA ASP A 49 -9.53 -4.02 8.49
C ASP A 49 -8.75 -4.87 9.51
N GLU A 50 -7.98 -5.87 9.05
CA GLU A 50 -7.13 -6.75 9.87
C GLU A 50 -5.65 -6.81 9.44
N PRO A 51 -4.93 -5.67 9.30
CA PRO A 51 -3.62 -5.61 8.65
C PRO A 51 -2.50 -6.33 9.40
N GLU A 52 -2.65 -6.55 10.70
CA GLU A 52 -1.69 -7.29 11.53
C GLU A 52 -1.45 -8.72 11.05
N ARG A 53 -2.44 -9.34 10.41
CA ARG A 53 -2.33 -10.70 9.84
C ARG A 53 -1.34 -10.75 8.67
N TYR A 54 -1.02 -9.60 8.10
CA TYR A 54 -0.18 -9.44 6.93
C TYR A 54 1.23 -8.92 7.27
N LEU A 55 1.55 -8.75 8.55
CA LEU A 55 2.91 -8.46 9.01
C LEU A 55 3.84 -9.64 8.71
N GLY A 56 4.93 -9.36 7.99
CA GLY A 56 5.86 -10.35 7.44
C GLY A 56 5.42 -10.97 6.11
N VAL A 57 4.26 -10.58 5.56
CA VAL A 57 3.72 -11.08 4.28
C VAL A 57 3.73 -9.97 3.22
N SER A 58 2.86 -8.97 3.35
CA SER A 58 2.83 -7.79 2.48
C SER A 58 3.26 -6.52 3.23
N LEU A 59 3.12 -6.49 4.55
CA LEU A 59 3.58 -5.43 5.45
C LEU A 59 4.84 -5.87 6.20
N ARG A 60 5.73 -4.93 6.53
CA ARG A 60 7.03 -5.21 7.17
C ARG A 60 7.18 -4.73 8.60
N THR A 61 6.52 -3.64 8.96
CA THR A 61 6.69 -3.01 10.27
C THR A 61 5.34 -2.72 10.92
N GLU A 62 5.33 -2.60 12.24
CA GLU A 62 4.15 -2.16 13.00
C GLU A 62 3.66 -0.77 12.58
N GLU A 63 4.55 0.07 12.07
CA GLU A 63 4.17 1.37 11.50
C GLU A 63 3.39 1.21 10.19
N GLU A 64 3.81 0.30 9.30
CA GLU A 64 3.03 -0.03 8.10
C GLU A 64 1.66 -0.59 8.47
N VAL A 65 1.57 -1.47 9.47
CA VAL A 65 0.29 -2.02 9.98
C VAL A 65 -0.62 -0.90 10.51
N THR A 66 -0.08 0.00 11.31
CA THR A 66 -0.83 1.12 11.90
C THR A 66 -1.37 2.05 10.81
N LEU A 67 -0.55 2.38 9.83
CA LEU A 67 -0.94 3.25 8.72
C LEU A 67 -1.90 2.55 7.75
N MET A 68 -1.75 1.25 7.51
CA MET A 68 -2.69 0.47 6.70
C MET A 68 -4.07 0.43 7.36
N ARG A 69 -4.16 0.22 8.67
CA ARG A 69 -5.43 0.27 9.40
C ARG A 69 -6.11 1.64 9.28
N ALA A 70 -5.33 2.71 9.45
CA ALA A 70 -5.85 4.07 9.29
C ALA A 70 -6.35 4.31 7.85
N LEU A 71 -5.65 3.76 6.85
CA LEU A 71 -6.05 3.84 5.46
C LEU A 71 -7.37 3.09 5.22
N GLY A 72 -7.53 1.90 5.79
CA GLY A 72 -8.78 1.12 5.72
C GLY A 72 -9.97 1.89 6.27
N VAL A 73 -9.83 2.52 7.44
CA VAL A 73 -10.86 3.38 8.04
C VAL A 73 -11.24 4.54 7.11
N ALA A 74 -10.26 5.21 6.51
CA ALA A 74 -10.51 6.33 5.60
C ALA A 74 -11.18 5.89 4.29
N LEU A 75 -10.78 4.75 3.72
CA LEU A 75 -11.41 4.17 2.53
C LEU A 75 -12.86 3.78 2.79
N ASN A 76 -13.14 3.14 3.93
CA ASN A 76 -14.50 2.80 4.35
C ASN A 76 -15.37 4.05 4.56
N ALA A 77 -14.79 5.14 5.09
CA ALA A 77 -15.48 6.41 5.22
C ALA A 77 -15.81 7.05 3.85
N ALA A 78 -14.87 7.03 2.90
CA ALA A 78 -15.11 7.51 1.54
C ALA A 78 -16.16 6.68 0.80
N ALA A 79 -16.13 5.35 0.96
CA ALA A 79 -17.12 4.46 0.37
C ALA A 79 -18.53 4.70 0.92
N ALA A 80 -18.66 5.03 2.21
CA ALA A 80 -19.96 5.39 2.80
C ALA A 80 -20.57 6.67 2.20
N GLU A 81 -19.76 7.52 1.56
CA GLU A 81 -20.19 8.75 0.88
C GLU A 81 -20.44 8.56 -0.63
N ALA A 82 -20.16 7.37 -1.18
CA ALA A 82 -20.30 7.03 -2.60
C ALA A 82 -21.45 6.02 -2.83
N PRO A 83 -22.72 6.46 -2.89
CA PRO A 83 -23.88 5.57 -2.87
C PRO A 83 -24.03 4.68 -4.10
N HIS A 84 -23.42 5.03 -5.24
CA HIS A 84 -23.44 4.21 -6.44
C HIS A 84 -22.09 3.53 -6.70
N ASP A 85 -21.15 3.63 -5.75
CA ASP A 85 -19.85 2.95 -5.77
C ASP A 85 -19.04 3.23 -7.04
N THR A 86 -19.19 4.43 -7.61
CA THR A 86 -18.44 4.80 -8.82
C THR A 86 -17.13 5.48 -8.47
N ASP A 87 -16.09 5.26 -9.29
CA ASP A 87 -14.78 5.90 -9.12
C ASP A 87 -14.90 7.42 -8.93
N ALA A 88 -15.74 8.07 -9.75
CA ALA A 88 -15.96 9.51 -9.68
C ALA A 88 -16.60 9.97 -8.37
N GLU A 89 -17.52 9.19 -7.80
CA GLU A 89 -18.14 9.49 -6.51
C GLU A 89 -17.14 9.33 -5.36
N HIS A 90 -16.35 8.26 -5.36
CA HIS A 90 -15.28 8.07 -4.38
C HIS A 90 -14.29 9.24 -4.38
N LEU A 91 -13.84 9.68 -5.55
CA LEU A 91 -12.93 10.84 -5.67
C LEU A 91 -13.56 12.17 -5.25
N GLN A 92 -14.90 12.25 -5.21
CA GLN A 92 -15.65 13.44 -4.76
C GLN A 92 -16.03 13.39 -3.28
N ALA A 93 -15.86 12.24 -2.61
CA ALA A 93 -16.12 12.10 -1.19
C ALA A 93 -15.32 13.13 -0.37
N ALA A 94 -15.97 13.71 0.64
CA ALA A 94 -15.34 14.64 1.57
C ALA A 94 -14.20 13.98 2.37
N ALA A 95 -14.28 12.67 2.59
CA ALA A 95 -13.22 11.87 3.21
C ALA A 95 -12.02 11.59 2.28
N TRP A 96 -12.15 11.75 0.95
CA TRP A 96 -11.10 11.38 -0.01
C TRP A 96 -9.74 12.07 0.22
N PRO A 97 -9.67 13.37 0.57
CA PRO A 97 -8.39 14.01 0.89
C PRO A 97 -7.64 13.33 2.05
N GLU A 98 -8.36 12.74 3.02
CA GLU A 98 -7.75 12.00 4.12
C GLU A 98 -7.15 10.67 3.66
N VAL A 99 -7.85 9.95 2.76
CA VAL A 99 -7.34 8.75 2.08
C VAL A 99 -5.99 9.05 1.42
N VAL A 100 -5.93 10.12 0.60
CA VAL A 100 -4.69 10.54 -0.08
C VAL A 100 -3.58 10.88 0.91
N ALA A 101 -3.91 11.58 2.00
CA ALA A 101 -2.92 11.98 3.00
C ALA A 101 -2.33 10.79 3.77
N ILE A 102 -3.16 9.82 4.16
CA ILE A 102 -2.71 8.59 4.83
C ILE A 102 -1.92 7.72 3.86
N ALA A 103 -2.43 7.49 2.65
CA ALA A 103 -1.73 6.74 1.61
C ALA A 103 -0.36 7.34 1.32
N GLY A 104 -0.24 8.67 1.25
CA GLY A 104 1.04 9.35 1.08
C GLY A 104 2.02 9.13 2.24
N ARG A 105 1.54 9.01 3.48
CA ARG A 105 2.39 8.62 4.62
C ARG A 105 2.82 7.16 4.51
N LEU A 106 1.88 6.25 4.27
CA LEU A 106 2.14 4.83 4.14
C LEU A 106 3.13 4.54 3.00
N ALA A 107 2.92 5.13 1.82
CA ALA A 107 3.81 5.00 0.67
C ALA A 107 5.26 5.35 1.01
N ARG A 108 5.48 6.46 1.75
CA ARG A 108 6.83 6.87 2.16
C ARG A 108 7.48 5.84 3.09
N VAL A 109 6.72 5.30 4.05
CA VAL A 109 7.22 4.27 4.97
C VAL A 109 7.54 3.00 4.21
N MET A 110 6.64 2.53 3.36
CA MET A 110 6.83 1.29 2.59
C MET A 110 8.05 1.37 1.67
N VAL A 111 8.18 2.46 0.90
CA VAL A 111 9.34 2.67 0.01
C VAL A 111 10.63 2.79 0.82
N SER A 112 10.62 3.47 1.97
CA SER A 112 11.81 3.56 2.81
C SER A 112 12.25 2.20 3.34
N ASN A 113 11.30 1.36 3.78
CA ASN A 113 11.58 -0.01 4.21
C ASN A 113 12.08 -0.89 3.06
N ASP A 114 11.59 -0.68 1.82
CA ASP A 114 12.09 -1.36 0.62
C ASP A 114 13.52 -0.96 0.27
N LEU A 115 13.85 0.31 0.37
CA LEU A 115 15.21 0.80 0.11
C LEU A 115 16.19 0.32 1.18
N SER A 116 15.80 0.27 2.45
CA SER A 116 16.64 -0.27 3.53
C SER A 116 16.95 -1.75 3.31
N GLU A 117 15.94 -2.56 3.00
CA GLU A 117 16.12 -4.00 2.71
C GLU A 117 17.07 -4.21 1.52
N LEU A 118 16.90 -3.43 0.44
CA LEU A 118 17.78 -3.50 -0.73
C LEU A 118 19.22 -3.08 -0.40
N ALA A 119 19.40 -2.07 0.45
CA ALA A 119 20.72 -1.64 0.89
C ALA A 119 21.44 -2.74 1.68
N GLU A 120 20.74 -3.42 2.59
CA GLU A 120 21.30 -4.55 3.37
C GLU A 120 21.72 -5.72 2.47
N LEU A 121 20.94 -6.02 1.41
CA LEU A 121 21.26 -7.05 0.43
C LEU A 121 22.46 -6.69 -0.47
N CYS A 122 22.70 -5.39 -0.67
CA CYS A 122 23.82 -4.86 -1.43
C CYS A 122 25.10 -4.69 -0.59
N ASP A 123 25.01 -4.76 0.74
CA ASP A 123 26.16 -4.65 1.62
C ASP A 123 27.12 -5.84 1.42
N PRO A 124 28.40 -5.63 1.05
CA PRO A 124 29.36 -6.71 0.91
C PRO A 124 29.64 -7.47 2.21
N GLU A 125 29.43 -6.88 3.39
CA GLU A 125 29.62 -7.56 4.68
C GLU A 125 28.49 -8.56 5.00
N SER A 126 27.27 -8.34 4.51
CA SER A 126 26.13 -9.27 4.67
C SER A 126 26.27 -10.55 3.82
N ARG A 127 27.22 -10.57 2.87
CA ARG A 127 27.54 -11.70 1.99
C ARG A 127 28.69 -12.59 2.47
N ALA A 128 29.40 -12.23 3.54
CA ALA A 128 30.50 -13.04 4.04
C ALA A 128 29.97 -14.23 4.87
N PRO A 129 30.29 -15.50 4.54
CA PRO A 129 29.93 -16.61 5.41
C PRO A 129 30.70 -16.47 6.73
N ALA A 130 29.97 -16.55 7.85
CA ALA A 130 30.51 -16.67 9.19
C ALA A 130 31.42 -17.91 9.26
N GLY A 131 32.70 -17.73 8.97
CA GLY A 131 33.58 -18.86 8.73
C GLY A 131 35.02 -18.43 8.51
N ARG A 132 35.69 -18.03 9.59
CA ARG A 132 37.00 -18.55 10.02
C ARG A 132 37.46 -17.79 11.26
N SER A 133 37.10 -18.30 12.44
CA SER A 133 38.00 -18.23 13.58
C SER A 133 39.29 -18.93 13.15
N ARG A 134 40.41 -18.21 13.20
CA ARG A 134 41.74 -18.81 13.10
C ARG A 134 42.47 -18.62 14.43
N PRO A 135 43.34 -19.60 14.79
CA PRO A 135 43.76 -19.91 16.16
C PRO A 135 44.70 -18.87 16.76
#